data_AF-A0A525W0H7-F1
#
_entry.id   AF-A0A525W0H7-F1
#
_cell.length_a   1.000
_cell.length_b   1.000
_cell.length_c   1.000
_cell.angle_alpha   90.00
_cell.angle_beta   90.00
_cell.angle_gamma   90.00
#
_symmetry.space_group_name_H-M   'P 1'
#
loop_
_entity.id
_entity.type
_entity.pdbx_description
1 polymer ?
#
loop_
_entity_poly.entity_id
_entity_poly.type
_entity_poly.pdbx_seq_one_letter_code
_entity_poly.pdbx_strand_id
1 'polypeptide(L)'
;MPHSAESAVERSVAQAHVIAATAQASARYRHAPSGGTTRRTVIAYLDSSAILRIVLGQTNALKEWRSIKQGVASALVGVECLRTLDRLRLAEGLEDAEIAVRREAVFRLMEAVEVVELTRPVLARASHPLPTALGTLDAIHLATALLWKDRSGAELIMVTHDNALATAARASGLRVVGS
;
A
#
# COMPACT_ATOMS: atom_id res chain seq x y z
N MET A 1 -12.67 -3.99 31.23
CA MET A 1 -11.28 -3.62 30.91
C MET A 1 -11.20 -3.28 29.41
N PRO A 2 -11.36 -2.01 29.00
CA PRO A 2 -11.40 -1.60 27.58
C PRO A 2 -10.07 -1.04 27.03
N HIS A 3 -9.01 -0.91 27.84
CA HIS A 3 -7.78 -0.19 27.48
C HIS A 3 -6.90 -0.82 26.37
N SER A 4 -7.12 -2.06 25.96
CA SER A 4 -6.25 -2.73 24.98
C SER A 4 -6.53 -2.33 23.53
N ALA A 5 -7.80 -2.16 23.15
CA ALA A 5 -8.19 -1.83 21.77
C ALA A 5 -7.84 -0.38 21.41
N GLU A 6 -8.06 0.56 22.34
CA GLU A 6 -7.73 1.99 22.20
C GLU A 6 -6.23 2.20 21.91
N SER A 7 -5.36 1.45 22.61
CA SER A 7 -3.91 1.50 22.38
C SER A 7 -3.45 0.92 21.03
N ALA A 8 -4.17 -0.06 20.47
CA ALA A 8 -3.86 -0.64 19.17
C ALA A 8 -4.33 0.28 18.04
N VAL A 9 -5.51 0.87 18.22
CA VAL A 9 -6.10 1.91 17.38
C VAL A 9 -5.19 3.15 17.29
N GLU A 10 -4.75 3.68 18.42
CA GLU A 10 -3.85 4.83 18.46
C GLU A 10 -2.51 4.54 17.78
N ARG A 11 -2.00 3.30 17.91
CA ARG A 11 -0.78 2.86 17.22
C ARG A 11 -0.97 2.75 15.71
N SER A 12 -2.07 2.17 15.23
CA SER A 12 -2.39 2.08 13.80
C SER A 12 -2.59 3.46 13.18
N VAL A 13 -3.29 4.36 13.87
CA VAL A 13 -3.52 5.75 13.44
C VAL A 13 -2.22 6.57 13.49
N ALA A 14 -1.38 6.41 14.53
CA ALA A 14 -0.08 7.06 14.60
C ALA A 14 0.88 6.57 13.51
N GLN A 15 0.88 5.27 13.21
CA GLN A 15 1.70 4.70 12.14
C GLN A 15 1.21 5.14 10.75
N ALA A 16 -0.10 5.24 10.54
CA ALA A 16 -0.69 5.85 9.36
C ALA A 16 -0.35 7.34 9.23
N HIS A 17 -0.36 8.09 10.32
CA HIS A 17 0.06 9.50 10.34
C HIS A 17 1.54 9.69 9.99
N VAL A 18 2.43 8.80 10.45
CA VAL A 18 3.85 8.86 10.08
C VAL A 18 4.02 8.67 8.56
N ILE A 19 3.29 7.73 7.96
CA ILE A 19 3.32 7.48 6.51
C ILE A 19 2.73 8.66 5.74
N ALA A 20 1.64 9.24 6.24
CA ALA A 20 1.01 10.38 5.60
C ALA A 20 1.87 11.64 5.67
N ALA A 21 2.51 11.89 6.81
CA ALA A 21 3.40 13.01 6.99
C ALA A 21 4.67 12.91 6.13
N THR A 22 5.25 11.70 5.95
CA THR A 22 6.42 11.51 5.09
C THR A 22 6.09 11.63 3.60
N ALA A 23 4.91 11.17 3.17
CA ALA A 23 4.44 11.31 1.80
C ALA A 23 4.05 12.76 1.44
N GLN A 24 3.34 13.46 2.34
CA GLN A 24 2.92 14.86 2.15
C GLN A 24 4.10 15.85 2.17
N ALA A 25 5.12 15.63 2.99
CA ALA A 25 6.32 16.46 3.01
C ALA A 25 7.09 16.42 1.68
N SER A 26 7.09 15.28 0.99
CA SER A 26 7.74 15.08 -0.31
C SER A 26 6.96 15.75 -1.45
N ALA A 27 5.62 15.79 -1.38
CA ALA A 27 4.78 16.49 -2.36
C ALA A 27 5.00 18.02 -2.38
N ARG A 28 5.36 18.61 -1.24
CA ARG A 28 5.65 20.06 -1.12
C ARG A 28 7.00 20.48 -1.73
N TYR A 29 7.93 19.55 -1.92
CA TYR A 29 9.26 19.81 -2.51
C TYR A 29 9.30 19.73 -4.04
N ARG A 30 8.14 19.68 -4.71
CA ARG A 30 8.00 19.46 -6.17
C ARG A 30 8.49 20.62 -7.07
N HIS A 31 9.19 21.63 -6.56
CA HIS A 31 9.72 22.74 -7.36
C HIS A 31 11.10 23.22 -6.89
N ALA A 32 12.15 22.51 -7.30
CA ALA A 32 13.48 23.08 -7.56
C ALA A 32 14.34 22.07 -8.35
N PRO A 33 14.94 22.43 -9.49
CA PRO A 33 16.08 21.68 -10.01
C PRO A 33 17.34 22.21 -9.32
N SER A 34 18.22 21.32 -8.85
CA SER A 34 19.68 21.48 -8.95
C SER A 34 20.40 20.34 -8.22
N GLY A 35 21.55 19.98 -8.78
CA GLY A 35 22.33 18.81 -8.43
C GLY A 35 22.81 18.79 -6.98
N GLY A 36 22.80 17.59 -6.42
CA GLY A 36 23.31 17.28 -5.10
C GLY A 36 23.13 15.78 -4.86
N THR A 37 24.21 15.12 -4.46
CA THR A 37 24.38 13.68 -4.21
C THR A 37 23.06 12.94 -3.90
N THR A 38 22.63 12.11 -4.85
CA THR A 38 21.31 11.48 -4.88
C THR A 38 21.11 10.50 -3.72
N ARG A 39 20.52 10.99 -2.62
CA ARG A 39 19.90 10.11 -1.62
C ARG A 39 18.74 9.41 -2.33
N ARG A 40 18.90 8.14 -2.72
CA ARG A 40 17.86 7.35 -3.41
C ARG A 40 16.53 7.49 -2.67
N THR A 41 15.58 8.21 -3.24
CA THR A 41 14.20 8.28 -2.77
C THR A 41 13.61 6.88 -2.91
N VAL A 42 13.12 6.30 -1.81
CA VAL A 42 12.48 4.98 -1.83
C VAL A 42 11.00 5.19 -2.11
N ILE A 43 10.56 4.81 -3.32
CA ILE A 43 9.15 4.81 -3.71
C ILE A 43 8.63 3.38 -3.57
N ALA A 44 7.49 3.22 -2.93
CA ALA A 44 6.89 1.92 -2.64
C ALA A 44 5.49 1.82 -3.22
N TYR A 45 5.23 0.74 -3.94
CA TYR A 45 3.88 0.33 -4.29
C TYR A 45 3.30 -0.52 -3.16
N LEU A 46 2.14 -0.16 -2.66
CA LEU A 46 1.47 -0.81 -1.54
C LEU A 46 0.25 -1.57 -2.07
N ASP A 47 0.22 -2.89 -1.85
CA ASP A 47 -1.00 -3.67 -2.02
C ASP A 47 -1.92 -3.58 -0.79
N SER A 48 -3.08 -4.20 -0.86
CA SER A 48 -4.02 -4.23 0.26
C SER A 48 -3.47 -5.02 1.45
N SER A 49 -2.70 -6.08 1.23
CA SER A 49 -2.13 -6.89 2.33
C SER A 49 -1.15 -6.09 3.20
N ALA A 50 -0.35 -5.21 2.61
CA ALA A 50 0.53 -4.28 3.31
C ALA A 50 -0.23 -3.24 4.13
N ILE A 51 -1.29 -2.66 3.56
CA ILE A 51 -2.10 -1.64 4.24
C ILE A 51 -2.93 -2.27 5.36
N LEU A 52 -3.54 -3.44 5.13
CA LEU A 52 -4.35 -4.13 6.13
C LEU A 52 -3.54 -4.53 7.35
N ARG A 53 -2.26 -4.88 7.21
CA ARG A 53 -1.40 -5.14 8.37
C ARG A 53 -1.26 -3.93 9.30
N ILE A 54 -1.15 -2.73 8.74
CA ILE A 54 -1.11 -1.49 9.52
C ILE A 54 -2.47 -1.26 10.16
N VAL A 55 -3.54 -1.30 9.37
CA VAL A 55 -4.91 -1.01 9.84
C VAL A 55 -5.35 -1.97 10.96
N LEU A 56 -4.96 -3.24 10.86
CA LEU A 56 -5.30 -4.29 11.82
C LEU A 56 -4.28 -4.43 12.96
N GLY A 57 -3.22 -3.60 13.01
CA GLY A 57 -2.21 -3.63 14.07
C GLY A 57 -1.43 -4.96 14.13
N GLN A 58 -1.27 -5.64 12.99
CA GLN A 58 -0.64 -6.95 12.94
C GLN A 58 0.88 -6.84 13.14
N THR A 59 1.44 -7.80 13.89
CA THR A 59 2.89 -7.93 14.05
C THR A 59 3.59 -8.18 12.71
N ASN A 60 4.83 -7.68 12.57
CA ASN A 60 5.62 -7.62 11.32
C ASN A 60 5.23 -6.53 10.31
N ALA A 61 4.70 -5.39 10.77
CA ALA A 61 4.68 -4.18 9.95
C ALA A 61 6.12 -3.85 9.50
N LEU A 62 6.35 -3.78 8.19
CA LEU A 62 7.63 -3.50 7.51
C LEU A 62 8.57 -2.59 8.34
N LYS A 63 9.76 -3.05 8.71
CA LYS A 63 10.72 -2.20 9.45
C LYS A 63 11.16 -1.00 8.60
N GLU A 64 11.09 -1.18 7.29
CA GLU A 64 11.50 -0.26 6.24
C GLU A 64 10.45 0.83 5.96
N TRP A 65 9.27 0.81 6.61
CA TRP A 65 8.24 1.84 6.44
C TRP A 65 8.79 3.26 6.59
N ARG A 66 9.71 3.48 7.53
CA ARG A 66 10.34 4.80 7.78
C ARG A 66 11.23 5.29 6.64
N SER A 67 11.68 4.39 5.77
CA SER A 67 12.53 4.73 4.62
C SER A 67 11.71 5.13 3.38
N ILE A 68 10.43 4.76 3.32
CA ILE A 68 9.52 5.06 2.21
C ILE A 68 9.22 6.56 2.21
N LYS A 69 9.55 7.21 1.10
CA LYS A 69 9.36 8.65 0.88
C LYS A 69 8.08 8.96 0.11
N GLN A 70 7.60 8.00 -0.66
CA GLN A 70 6.37 8.10 -1.44
C GLN A 70 5.72 6.72 -1.52
N GLY A 71 4.43 6.66 -1.17
CA GLY A 71 3.59 5.49 -1.38
C GLY A 71 2.78 5.64 -2.66
N VAL A 72 2.65 4.57 -3.40
CA VAL A 72 1.79 4.43 -4.58
C VAL A 72 0.86 3.25 -4.33
N ALA A 73 -0.40 3.36 -4.68
CA ALA A 73 -1.37 2.26 -4.52
C ALA A 73 -2.34 2.24 -5.70
N SER A 74 -2.91 1.08 -6.01
CA SER A 74 -4.08 1.03 -6.90
C SER A 74 -5.32 1.53 -6.15
N ALA A 75 -6.25 2.17 -6.85
CA ALA A 75 -7.58 2.46 -6.32
C ALA A 75 -8.31 1.19 -5.82
N LEU A 76 -7.91 0.01 -6.32
CA LEU A 76 -8.42 -1.29 -5.87
C LEU A 76 -8.18 -1.55 -4.37
N VAL A 77 -7.09 -1.02 -3.80
CA VAL A 77 -6.75 -1.18 -2.38
C VAL A 77 -7.90 -0.73 -1.48
N GLY A 78 -8.55 0.39 -1.81
CA GLY A 78 -9.65 0.90 -1.01
C GLY A 78 -10.81 -0.10 -0.96
N VAL A 79 -11.14 -0.71 -2.10
CA VAL A 79 -12.19 -1.74 -2.18
C VAL A 79 -11.81 -2.97 -1.36
N GLU A 80 -10.60 -3.49 -1.55
CA GLU A 80 -10.14 -4.70 -0.87
C GLU A 80 -10.04 -4.53 0.65
N CYS A 81 -9.52 -3.39 1.11
CA CYS A 81 -9.41 -3.08 2.52
C CYS A 81 -10.79 -2.96 3.15
N LEU A 82 -11.69 -2.16 2.56
CA LEU A 82 -13.02 -1.94 3.11
C LEU A 82 -13.87 -3.21 3.10
N ARG A 83 -13.73 -4.06 2.06
CA ARG A 83 -14.41 -5.37 2.01
C ARG A 83 -13.84 -6.37 3.00
N THR A 84 -12.54 -6.31 3.27
CA THR A 84 -11.93 -7.12 4.33
C THR A 84 -12.42 -6.71 5.71
N LEU A 85 -12.47 -5.40 6.01
CA LEU A 85 -13.02 -4.91 7.27
C LEU A 85 -14.50 -5.29 7.45
N ASP A 86 -15.29 -5.21 6.39
CA ASP A 86 -16.70 -5.60 6.38
C ASP A 86 -16.87 -7.10 6.67
N ARG A 87 -16.05 -7.95 6.05
CA ARG A 87 -16.01 -9.39 6.34
C ARG A 87 -15.62 -9.67 7.78
N LEU A 88 -14.62 -8.97 8.32
CA LEU A 88 -14.19 -9.13 9.72
C LEU A 88 -15.29 -8.70 10.70
N ARG A 89 -16.02 -7.61 10.41
CA ARG A 89 -17.19 -7.19 11.21
C ARG A 89 -18.21 -8.31 11.32
N LEU A 90 -18.55 -8.92 10.19
CA LEU A 90 -19.57 -9.98 10.13
C LEU A 90 -19.08 -11.31 10.74
N ALA A 91 -17.81 -11.67 10.54
CA ALA A 91 -17.26 -12.94 10.98
C ALA A 91 -16.80 -12.95 12.44
N GLU A 92 -16.25 -11.84 12.93
CA GLU A 92 -15.63 -11.72 14.25
C GLU A 92 -16.43 -10.86 15.23
N GLY A 93 -17.54 -10.25 14.78
CA GLY A 93 -18.43 -9.48 15.65
C GLY A 93 -17.82 -8.17 16.16
N LEU A 94 -16.93 -7.55 15.37
CA LEU A 94 -16.27 -6.30 15.73
C LEU A 94 -17.30 -5.18 15.97
N GLU A 95 -17.11 -4.43 17.05
CA GLU A 95 -17.97 -3.31 17.39
C GLU A 95 -17.93 -2.20 16.33
N ASP A 96 -19.05 -1.52 16.15
CA ASP A 96 -19.20 -0.46 15.14
C ASP A 96 -18.17 0.68 15.32
N ALA A 97 -17.82 0.99 16.58
CA ALA A 97 -16.79 1.99 16.90
C ALA A 97 -15.41 1.57 16.39
N GLU A 98 -15.04 0.30 16.58
CA GLU A 98 -13.74 -0.23 16.13
C GLU A 98 -13.66 -0.29 14.60
N ILE A 99 -14.75 -0.68 13.94
CA ILE A 99 -14.85 -0.65 12.47
C ILE A 99 -14.76 0.77 11.93
N ALA A 100 -15.43 1.75 12.55
CA ALA A 100 -15.39 3.14 12.13
C ALA A 100 -13.95 3.67 12.13
N VAL A 101 -13.21 3.44 13.20
CA VAL A 101 -11.78 3.80 13.32
C VAL A 101 -10.93 3.14 12.24
N ARG A 102 -11.08 1.84 12.01
CA ARG A 102 -10.27 1.12 11.00
C ARG A 102 -10.57 1.61 9.59
N ARG A 103 -11.83 1.94 9.29
CA ARG A 103 -12.23 2.55 8.01
C ARG A 103 -11.64 3.94 7.84
N GLU A 104 -11.67 4.76 8.89
CA GLU A 104 -11.02 6.07 8.89
C GLU A 104 -9.53 5.96 8.62
N ALA A 105 -8.84 4.99 9.24
CA ALA A 105 -7.43 4.73 8.98
C ALA A 105 -7.15 4.36 7.52
N VAL A 106 -8.01 3.55 6.89
CA VAL A 106 -7.92 3.24 5.44
C VAL A 106 -8.05 4.52 4.62
N PHE A 107 -9.05 5.36 4.88
CA PHE A 107 -9.24 6.61 4.13
C PHE A 107 -8.06 7.55 4.27
N ARG A 108 -7.55 7.78 5.48
CA ARG A 108 -6.37 8.62 5.72
C ARG A 108 -5.12 8.08 5.02
N LEU A 109 -4.93 6.76 4.99
CA LEU A 109 -3.82 6.14 4.25
C LEU A 109 -3.97 6.36 2.74
N MET A 110 -5.18 6.16 2.19
CA MET A 110 -5.45 6.36 0.77
C MET A 110 -5.29 7.82 0.34
N GLU A 111 -5.66 8.78 1.19
CA GLU A 111 -5.43 10.22 0.95
C GLU A 111 -3.95 10.61 0.91
N ALA A 112 -3.09 9.81 1.55
CA ALA A 112 -1.69 10.15 1.69
C ALA A 112 -0.75 9.45 0.71
N VAL A 113 -1.27 8.50 -0.07
CA VAL A 113 -0.53 7.83 -1.16
C VAL A 113 -0.96 8.37 -2.51
N GLU A 114 -0.10 8.19 -3.51
CA GLU A 114 -0.49 8.40 -4.89
C GLU A 114 -1.39 7.24 -5.34
N VAL A 115 -2.66 7.52 -5.57
CA VAL A 115 -3.63 6.53 -6.02
C VAL A 115 -3.63 6.45 -7.55
N VAL A 116 -3.44 5.24 -8.08
CA VAL A 116 -3.49 4.94 -9.51
C VAL A 116 -4.84 4.32 -9.84
N GLU A 117 -5.58 5.00 -10.71
CA GLU A 117 -6.91 4.59 -11.16
C GLU A 117 -6.88 3.32 -12.04
N LEU A 118 -7.96 2.53 -11.97
CA LEU A 118 -8.15 1.34 -12.82
C LEU A 118 -8.54 1.78 -14.23
N THR A 119 -7.53 2.12 -15.01
CA THR A 119 -7.69 2.54 -16.40
C THR A 119 -7.66 1.34 -17.37
N ARG A 120 -8.16 1.51 -18.59
CA ARG A 120 -8.09 0.47 -19.63
C ARG A 120 -6.67 -0.08 -19.85
N PRO A 121 -5.59 0.73 -19.87
CA PRO A 121 -4.23 0.21 -19.94
C PRO A 121 -3.84 -0.72 -18.78
N VAL A 122 -4.29 -0.45 -17.55
CA VAL A 122 -4.03 -1.31 -16.38
C VAL A 122 -4.70 -2.66 -16.58
N LEU A 123 -5.99 -2.66 -16.95
CA LEU A 123 -6.74 -3.90 -17.18
C LEU A 123 -6.15 -4.70 -18.33
N ALA A 124 -5.80 -4.05 -19.45
CA ALA A 124 -5.16 -4.70 -20.59
C ALA A 124 -3.80 -5.32 -20.19
N ARG A 125 -2.97 -4.60 -19.42
CA ARG A 125 -1.68 -5.10 -18.95
C ARG A 125 -1.83 -6.31 -18.01
N ALA A 126 -2.86 -6.31 -17.17
CA ALA A 126 -3.19 -7.41 -16.26
C ALA A 126 -3.69 -8.67 -17.00
N SER A 127 -4.27 -8.52 -18.20
CA SER A 127 -4.73 -9.64 -19.03
C SER A 127 -3.62 -10.30 -19.86
N HIS A 128 -2.43 -9.71 -19.94
CA HIS A 128 -1.29 -10.33 -20.64
C HIS A 128 -0.68 -11.47 -19.82
N PRO A 129 0.05 -12.42 -20.46
CA PRO A 129 0.78 -13.45 -19.76
C PRO A 129 1.67 -12.87 -18.64
N LEU A 130 1.63 -13.52 -17.47
CA LEU A 130 2.41 -13.16 -16.29
C LEU A 130 3.48 -14.21 -16.02
N PRO A 131 4.60 -13.85 -15.36
CA PRO A 131 5.70 -14.79 -15.10
C PRO A 131 5.33 -15.96 -14.19
N THR A 132 4.29 -15.80 -13.37
CA THR A 132 3.77 -16.82 -12.45
C THR A 132 2.25 -16.79 -12.45
N ALA A 133 1.64 -17.85 -11.89
CA ALA A 133 0.20 -17.86 -11.65
C ALA A 133 -0.17 -16.79 -10.61
N LEU A 134 -1.04 -15.85 -11.00
CA LEU A 134 -1.61 -14.83 -10.13
C LEU A 134 -3.13 -14.82 -10.26
N GLY A 135 -3.80 -14.53 -9.14
CA GLY A 135 -5.22 -14.19 -9.16
C GLY A 135 -5.46 -12.86 -9.87
N THR A 136 -6.69 -12.61 -10.31
CA THR A 136 -7.05 -11.40 -11.07
C THR A 136 -6.70 -10.11 -10.35
N LEU A 137 -6.96 -10.02 -9.04
CA LEU A 137 -6.68 -8.80 -8.27
C LEU A 137 -5.17 -8.56 -8.14
N ASP A 138 -4.39 -9.60 -7.83
CA ASP A 138 -2.93 -9.52 -7.78
C ASP A 138 -2.31 -9.17 -9.14
N ALA A 139 -2.86 -9.70 -10.22
CA ALA A 139 -2.49 -9.33 -11.59
C ALA A 139 -2.72 -7.84 -11.85
N ILE A 140 -3.84 -7.28 -11.36
CA ILE A 140 -4.12 -5.84 -11.43
C ILE A 140 -3.13 -5.05 -10.58
N HIS A 141 -2.77 -5.50 -9.37
CA HIS A 141 -1.74 -4.83 -8.56
C HIS A 141 -0.40 -4.79 -9.27
N LEU A 142 0.07 -5.93 -9.79
CA LEU A 142 1.33 -6.02 -10.51
C LEU A 142 1.32 -5.14 -11.77
N ALA A 143 0.24 -5.20 -12.56
CA ALA A 143 0.10 -4.37 -13.76
C ALA A 143 0.12 -2.87 -13.43
N THR A 144 -0.54 -2.47 -12.35
CA THR A 144 -0.55 -1.07 -11.87
C THR A 144 0.85 -0.63 -11.49
N ALA A 145 1.56 -1.42 -10.69
CA ALA A 145 2.93 -1.12 -10.25
C ALA A 145 3.90 -0.98 -11.44
N LEU A 146 3.84 -1.92 -12.40
CA LEU A 146 4.71 -1.91 -13.58
C LEU A 146 4.42 -0.69 -14.47
N LEU A 147 3.16 -0.39 -14.77
CA LEU A 147 2.81 0.77 -15.59
C LEU A 147 3.19 2.10 -14.91
N TRP A 148 3.05 2.18 -13.59
CA TRP A 148 3.49 3.36 -12.84
C TRP A 148 5.00 3.53 -12.93
N LYS A 149 5.76 2.44 -12.74
CA LYS A 149 7.24 2.44 -12.86
C LYS A 149 7.67 2.87 -14.26
N ASP A 150 7.05 2.31 -15.30
CA ASP A 150 7.39 2.60 -16.69
C ASP A 150 7.10 4.07 -17.05
N ARG A 151 5.99 4.64 -16.55
CA ARG A 151 5.63 6.05 -16.80
C ARG A 151 6.48 7.04 -16.01
N SER A 152 6.82 6.71 -14.77
CA SER A 152 7.60 7.61 -13.90
C SER A 152 9.10 7.56 -14.19
N GLY A 153 9.61 6.44 -14.73
CA GLY A 153 11.05 6.18 -14.85
C GLY A 153 11.75 6.00 -13.50
N ALA A 154 11.01 5.95 -12.40
CA ALA A 154 11.56 5.88 -11.05
C ALA A 154 11.70 4.43 -10.57
N GLU A 155 12.68 4.20 -9.68
CA GLU A 155 12.81 2.93 -8.97
C GLU A 155 11.61 2.71 -8.04
N LEU A 156 10.96 1.56 -8.18
CA LEU A 156 9.76 1.18 -7.40
C LEU A 156 10.01 -0.13 -6.66
N ILE A 157 9.69 -0.16 -5.37
CA ILE A 157 9.67 -1.37 -4.55
C ILE A 157 8.22 -1.82 -4.38
N MET A 158 7.93 -3.10 -4.58
CA MET A 158 6.66 -3.70 -4.22
C MET A 158 6.66 -4.05 -2.72
N VAL A 159 5.67 -3.56 -1.99
CA VAL A 159 5.43 -3.90 -0.60
C VAL A 159 4.16 -4.76 -0.56
N THR A 160 4.35 -6.03 -0.25
CA THR A 160 3.28 -7.02 -0.20
C THR A 160 3.63 -8.11 0.80
N HIS A 161 2.60 -8.63 1.46
CA HIS A 161 2.69 -9.83 2.29
C HIS A 161 2.04 -11.05 1.63
N ASP A 162 1.66 -10.94 0.35
CA ASP A 162 1.23 -12.06 -0.48
C ASP A 162 2.46 -12.67 -1.19
N ASN A 163 2.69 -13.97 -0.95
CA ASN A 163 3.84 -14.67 -1.51
C ASN A 163 3.78 -14.88 -3.02
N ALA A 164 2.57 -15.04 -3.58
CA ALA A 164 2.39 -15.20 -5.02
C ALA A 164 2.68 -13.86 -5.72
N LEU A 165 2.09 -12.75 -5.24
CA LEU A 165 2.36 -11.41 -5.75
C LEU A 165 3.83 -11.03 -5.58
N ALA A 166 4.46 -11.35 -4.44
CA ALA A 166 5.88 -11.14 -4.21
C ALA A 166 6.75 -11.86 -5.25
N THR A 167 6.43 -13.13 -5.53
CA THR A 167 7.18 -13.94 -6.51
C THR A 167 7.03 -13.36 -7.92
N ALA A 168 5.80 -13.01 -8.31
CA ALA A 168 5.51 -12.41 -9.61
C ALA A 168 6.19 -11.05 -9.81
N ALA A 169 6.20 -10.22 -8.76
CA ALA A 169 6.87 -8.92 -8.76
C ALA A 169 8.39 -9.06 -8.94
N ARG A 170 9.03 -10.00 -8.22
CA ARG A 170 10.46 -10.32 -8.41
C ARG A 170 10.76 -10.80 -9.83
N ALA A 171 9.93 -11.72 -10.34
CA ALA A 171 10.06 -12.23 -11.71
C ALA A 171 9.85 -11.14 -12.77
N SER A 172 9.13 -10.06 -12.43
CA SER A 172 8.92 -8.89 -13.28
C SER A 172 9.98 -7.79 -13.07
N GLY A 173 11.03 -8.05 -12.30
CA GLY A 173 12.15 -7.12 -12.08
C GLY A 173 11.92 -6.07 -10.99
N LEU A 174 10.90 -6.22 -10.15
CA LEU A 174 10.68 -5.36 -8.99
C LEU A 174 11.41 -5.90 -7.76
N ARG A 175 11.97 -5.00 -6.93
CA ARG A 175 12.38 -5.37 -5.57
C ARG A 175 11.14 -5.54 -4.70
N VAL A 176 11.17 -6.48 -3.76
CA VAL A 176 10.03 -6.79 -2.88
C VAL A 176 10.44 -6.73 -1.41
N VAL A 177 9.55 -6.21 -0.57
CA VAL A 177 9.65 -6.24 0.90
C VAL A 177 8.30 -6.68 1.48
N GLY A 178 8.32 -7.43 2.58
CA GLY A 178 7.11 -7.85 3.31
C GLY A 178 6.77 -9.34 3.22
N SER A 179 7.31 -10.06 2.23
CA SER A 179 7.17 -11.52 2.11
C SER A 179 8.16 -12.26 3.01
#